data_AF-A0A2Z4JTY1-F1
#
_entry.id   AF-A0A2Z4JTY1-F1
#
_cell.length_a   1.000
_cell.length_b   1.000
_cell.length_c   1.000
_cell.angle_alpha   90.00
_cell.angle_beta   90.00
_cell.angle_gamma   90.00
#
_symmetry.space_group_name_H-M   'P 1'
#
loop_
_entity.id
_entity.type
_entity.pdbx_description
1 polymer ?
#
loop_
_entity_poly.entity_id
_entity_poly.type
_entity_poly.pdbx_seq_one_letter_code
_entity_poly.pdbx_strand_id
1 'polypeptide(L)'
;MVRIYKTDEEISPKEMVNYGLDHLSAGATLFKGSPEHYDSAGYLIHIGYECVLKGWWLEQDKEIQDGHDLIKICNRINDFQFDELPTEAQNTIKLINTFKLLRYPNLLNPIEIGTEALDPILHLIKFTLTVMPKEIRPKQHEEFIIKGNRKLYKKPIIPAKKKAASR
;
A
#
# COMPACT_ATOMS: atom_id res chain seq x y z
N MET A 1 -1.14 -25.87 3.59
CA MET A 1 0.30 -25.68 3.32
C MET A 1 0.52 -24.18 3.15
N VAL A 2 1.40 -23.56 3.94
CA VAL A 2 1.69 -22.12 3.83
C VAL A 2 2.66 -21.93 2.67
N ARG A 3 2.36 -21.03 1.74
CA ARG A 3 3.26 -20.70 0.65
C ARG A 3 4.37 -19.76 1.16
N ILE A 4 5.61 -20.05 0.78
CA ILE A 4 6.80 -19.25 1.10
C ILE A 4 7.27 -18.62 -0.21
N TYR A 5 7.61 -17.34 -0.17
CA TYR A 5 8.18 -16.60 -1.29
C TYR A 5 9.61 -16.18 -0.93
N LYS A 6 10.55 -16.22 -1.89
CA LYS A 6 11.97 -15.91 -1.68
C LYS A 6 12.48 -14.83 -2.64
N THR A 7 13.49 -14.08 -2.22
CA THR A 7 14.08 -12.97 -3.00
C THR A 7 14.79 -13.39 -4.28
N ASP A 8 15.28 -14.62 -4.33
CA ASP A 8 16.31 -15.09 -5.25
C ASP A 8 15.78 -15.43 -6.65
N GLU A 9 14.45 -15.52 -6.86
CA GLU A 9 13.90 -15.98 -8.14
C GLU A 9 12.59 -15.29 -8.62
N GLU A 10 11.82 -14.59 -7.78
CA GLU A 10 10.46 -14.14 -8.18
C GLU A 10 10.05 -12.72 -7.76
N ILE A 11 10.58 -12.18 -6.64
CA ILE A 11 10.04 -10.95 -6.03
C ILE A 11 11.17 -10.07 -5.49
N SER A 12 11.27 -8.84 -5.98
CA SER A 12 12.16 -7.82 -5.42
C SER A 12 11.50 -7.11 -4.22
N PRO A 13 12.16 -7.05 -3.04
CA PRO A 13 11.68 -6.29 -1.88
C PRO A 13 11.28 -4.85 -2.23
N LYS A 14 12.13 -4.19 -3.02
CA LYS A 14 11.92 -2.81 -3.46
C LYS A 14 10.73 -2.68 -4.41
N GLU A 15 10.57 -3.60 -5.35
CA GLU A 15 9.40 -3.58 -6.24
C GLU A 15 8.11 -3.82 -5.47
N MET A 16 8.14 -4.68 -4.45
CA MET A 16 7.01 -4.92 -3.57
C MET A 16 6.63 -3.67 -2.75
N VAL A 17 7.61 -2.94 -2.20
CA VAL A 17 7.37 -1.64 -1.55
C VAL A 17 6.74 -0.65 -2.52
N ASN A 18 7.30 -0.49 -3.73
CA ASN A 18 6.75 0.41 -4.75
C ASN A 18 5.31 0.04 -5.14
N TYR A 19 5.05 -1.26 -5.30
CA TYR A 19 3.71 -1.78 -5.58
C TYR A 19 2.73 -1.43 -4.46
N GLY A 20 3.16 -1.53 -3.20
CA GLY A 20 2.40 -1.12 -2.04
C GLY A 20 2.10 0.37 -2.01
N LEU A 21 3.10 1.22 -2.32
CA LEU A 21 2.94 2.67 -2.37
C LEU A 21 1.98 3.14 -3.47
N ASP A 22 1.97 2.47 -4.63
CA ASP A 22 1.00 2.73 -5.69
C ASP A 22 -0.44 2.47 -5.19
N HIS A 23 -0.66 1.36 -4.48
CA HIS A 23 -1.97 1.03 -3.90
C HIS A 23 -2.37 2.02 -2.82
N LEU A 24 -1.43 2.44 -1.96
CA LEU A 24 -1.66 3.45 -0.95
C LEU A 24 -2.04 4.80 -1.58
N SER A 25 -1.36 5.20 -2.66
CA SER A 25 -1.67 6.42 -3.41
C SER A 25 -3.04 6.36 -4.08
N ALA A 26 -3.39 5.22 -4.68
CA ALA A 26 -4.70 4.98 -5.28
C ALA A 26 -5.82 5.00 -4.22
N GLY A 27 -5.62 4.31 -3.10
CA GLY A 27 -6.55 4.32 -1.97
C GLY A 27 -6.78 5.73 -1.41
N ALA A 28 -5.70 6.49 -1.19
CA ALA A 28 -5.78 7.88 -0.73
C ALA A 28 -6.52 8.79 -1.74
N THR A 29 -6.38 8.53 -3.03
CA THR A 29 -7.11 9.26 -4.09
C THR A 29 -8.59 8.94 -4.06
N LEU A 30 -8.98 7.67 -3.88
CA LEU A 30 -10.38 7.26 -3.77
C LEU A 30 -11.04 7.84 -2.52
N PHE A 31 -10.35 7.86 -1.38
CA PHE A 31 -10.83 8.50 -0.15
C PHE A 31 -11.18 9.97 -0.34
N LYS A 32 -10.37 10.71 -1.11
CA LYS A 32 -10.62 12.13 -1.41
C LYS A 32 -11.75 12.37 -2.42
N GLY A 33 -12.20 11.32 -3.09
CA GLY A 33 -13.24 11.37 -4.11
C GLY A 33 -14.65 11.30 -3.52
N SER A 34 -15.26 10.11 -3.59
CA SER A 34 -16.66 9.88 -3.22
C SER A 34 -16.77 8.78 -2.14
N PRO A 35 -17.71 8.91 -1.18
CA PRO A 35 -18.02 7.84 -0.22
C PRO A 35 -18.35 6.48 -0.85
N GLU A 36 -18.90 6.47 -2.08
CA GLU A 36 -19.18 5.25 -2.85
C GLU A 36 -17.93 4.40 -3.13
N HIS A 37 -16.73 4.94 -2.90
CA HIS A 37 -15.47 4.26 -3.16
C HIS A 37 -14.71 3.90 -1.88
N TYR A 38 -15.25 4.19 -0.68
CA TYR A 38 -14.49 4.02 0.56
C TYR A 38 -14.12 2.57 0.85
N ASP A 39 -14.98 1.60 0.57
CA ASP A 39 -14.64 0.17 0.73
C ASP A 39 -13.44 -0.22 -0.14
N SER A 40 -13.46 0.23 -1.40
CA SER A 40 -12.34 0.02 -2.33
C SER A 40 -11.10 0.78 -1.88
N ALA A 41 -11.25 2.01 -1.38
CA ALA A 41 -10.16 2.82 -0.87
C ALA A 41 -9.48 2.15 0.33
N GLY A 42 -10.25 1.77 1.35
CA GLY A 42 -9.77 1.08 2.55
C GLY A 42 -9.10 -0.25 2.21
N TYR A 43 -9.69 -1.04 1.31
CA TYR A 43 -9.07 -2.29 0.87
C TYR A 43 -7.73 -2.06 0.14
N LEU A 44 -7.64 -1.05 -0.73
CA LEU A 44 -6.38 -0.65 -1.38
C LEU A 44 -5.34 -0.19 -0.35
N ILE A 45 -5.74 0.55 0.69
CA ILE A 45 -4.84 0.93 1.78
C ILE A 45 -4.32 -0.33 2.49
N HIS A 46 -5.19 -1.30 2.81
CA HIS A 46 -4.80 -2.53 3.46
C HIS A 46 -3.74 -3.30 2.67
N ILE A 47 -4.05 -3.65 1.41
CA ILE A 47 -3.11 -4.40 0.57
C ILE A 47 -1.85 -3.61 0.26
N GLY A 48 -1.96 -2.29 0.17
CA GLY A 48 -0.83 -1.40 -0.07
C GLY A 48 0.14 -1.40 1.09
N TYR A 49 -0.37 -1.24 2.32
CA TYR A 49 0.46 -1.26 3.53
C TYR A 49 1.00 -2.66 3.81
N GLU A 50 0.22 -3.72 3.54
CA GLU A 50 0.70 -5.10 3.58
C GLU A 50 1.92 -5.32 2.68
N CYS A 51 1.86 -4.84 1.43
CA CYS A 51 2.99 -4.94 0.50
C CYS A 51 4.21 -4.16 0.99
N VAL A 52 4.02 -2.97 1.56
CA VAL A 52 5.13 -2.19 2.16
C VAL A 52 5.81 -2.98 3.28
N LEU A 53 5.03 -3.54 4.21
CA LEU A 53 5.57 -4.32 5.33
C LEU A 53 6.21 -5.64 4.85
N LYS A 54 5.60 -6.35 3.90
CA LYS A 54 6.17 -7.59 3.33
C LYS A 54 7.45 -7.32 2.56
N GLY A 55 7.53 -6.21 1.83
CA GLY A 55 8.78 -5.80 1.18
C GLY A 55 9.90 -5.57 2.19
N TRP A 56 9.58 -4.97 3.35
CA TRP A 56 10.54 -4.83 4.45
C TRP A 56 10.92 -6.19 5.05
N TRP A 57 9.95 -7.01 5.41
CA TRP A 57 10.22 -8.35 5.95
C TRP A 57 11.09 -9.17 4.99
N LEU A 58 10.77 -9.16 3.69
CA LEU A 58 11.53 -9.85 2.65
C LEU A 58 12.98 -9.34 2.54
N GLU A 59 13.23 -8.05 2.79
CA GLU A 59 14.60 -7.51 2.81
C GLU A 59 15.41 -8.06 3.98
N GLN A 60 14.80 -8.26 5.15
CA GLN A 60 15.50 -8.73 6.35
C GLN A 60 15.73 -10.24 6.33
N ASP A 61 14.70 -11.01 6.01
CA ASP A 61 14.71 -12.46 6.17
C ASP A 61 14.96 -13.21 4.84
N LYS A 62 14.95 -12.50 3.71
CA LYS A 62 15.05 -13.04 2.34
C LYS A 62 13.93 -14.03 1.94
N GLU A 63 12.98 -14.26 2.84
CA GLU A 63 11.75 -14.98 2.60
C GLU A 63 10.56 -14.34 3.34
N ILE A 64 9.36 -14.57 2.83
CA ILE A 64 8.10 -14.18 3.48
C ILE A 64 7.07 -15.29 3.38
N GLN A 65 6.20 -15.38 4.38
CA GLN A 65 5.08 -16.31 4.38
C GLN A 65 3.80 -15.64 3.89
N ASP A 66 2.92 -16.44 3.27
CA ASP A 66 1.59 -16.00 2.90
C ASP A 66 0.74 -15.67 4.14
N GLY A 67 0.03 -14.54 4.09
CA GLY A 67 -0.72 -13.99 5.22
C GLY A 67 -0.99 -12.50 5.11
N HIS A 68 -2.15 -12.06 5.60
CA HIS A 68 -2.67 -10.69 5.44
C HIS A 68 -2.89 -9.97 6.79
N ASP A 69 -2.35 -10.52 7.88
CA ASP A 69 -2.49 -9.89 9.19
C ASP A 69 -1.33 -8.93 9.47
N LEU A 70 -1.62 -7.64 9.43
CA LEU A 70 -0.58 -6.61 9.53
C LEU A 70 0.17 -6.64 10.87
N ILE A 71 -0.53 -6.97 11.96
CA ILE A 71 0.09 -7.05 13.29
C ILE A 71 1.10 -8.20 13.32
N LYS A 72 0.71 -9.37 12.78
CA LYS A 72 1.63 -10.50 12.64
C LYS A 72 2.83 -10.17 11.75
N ILE A 73 2.63 -9.41 10.67
CA ILE A 73 3.72 -9.01 9.78
C ILE A 73 4.67 -8.04 10.49
N CYS A 74 4.17 -7.02 11.20
CA CYS A 74 5.01 -6.11 12.00
C CYS A 74 5.90 -6.90 12.97
N ASN A 75 5.34 -7.89 13.66
CA ASN A 75 6.09 -8.71 14.62
C ASN A 75 7.13 -9.66 13.97
N ARG A 76 7.20 -9.71 12.64
CA ARG A 76 8.28 -10.40 11.91
C ARG A 76 9.42 -9.48 11.50
N ILE A 77 9.23 -8.17 11.58
CA ILE A 77 10.22 -7.17 11.17
C ILE A 77 11.01 -6.74 12.41
N ASN A 78 12.28 -7.10 12.51
CA ASN A 78 13.09 -6.91 13.71
C ASN A 78 13.10 -5.46 14.23
N ASP A 79 13.08 -4.49 13.31
CA ASP A 79 13.16 -3.05 13.63
C ASP A 79 11.78 -2.35 13.64
N PHE A 80 10.68 -3.11 13.57
CA PHE A 80 9.32 -2.57 13.44
C PHE A 80 8.26 -3.43 14.15
N GLN A 81 8.58 -3.88 15.36
CA GLN A 81 7.71 -4.71 16.20
C GLN A 81 6.49 -3.92 16.66
N PHE A 82 5.28 -4.48 16.53
CA PHE A 82 4.02 -3.78 16.77
C PHE A 82 3.93 -3.20 18.18
N ASP A 83 4.31 -3.99 19.19
CA ASP A 83 4.19 -3.62 20.61
C ASP A 83 5.18 -2.50 21.02
N GLU A 84 6.20 -2.24 20.19
CA GLU A 84 7.21 -1.20 20.41
C GLU A 84 6.85 0.13 19.70
N LEU A 85 5.81 0.12 18.86
CA LEU A 85 5.39 1.31 18.14
C LEU A 85 4.66 2.31 19.05
N PRO A 86 4.69 3.62 18.73
CA PRO A 86 3.83 4.60 19.39
C PRO A 86 2.35 4.19 19.33
N THR A 87 1.59 4.49 20.38
CA THR A 87 0.17 4.12 20.49
C THR A 87 -0.67 4.56 19.28
N GLU A 88 -0.39 5.74 18.72
CA GLU A 88 -1.05 6.24 17.51
C GLU A 88 -0.80 5.33 16.29
N ALA A 89 0.44 4.89 16.10
CA ALA A 89 0.80 3.95 15.04
C ALA A 89 0.14 2.58 15.24
N GLN A 90 0.13 2.08 16.48
CA GLN A 90 -0.56 0.82 16.81
C GLN A 90 -2.05 0.88 16.50
N ASN A 91 -2.72 1.96 16.87
CA ASN A 91 -4.15 2.15 16.60
C ASN A 91 -4.43 2.24 15.11
N THR A 92 -3.56 2.95 14.37
CA THR A 92 -3.68 3.08 12.92
C THR A 92 -3.47 1.73 12.22
N ILE A 93 -2.49 0.92 12.64
CA ILE A 93 -2.28 -0.43 12.10
C ILE A 93 -3.48 -1.33 12.40
N LYS A 94 -4.02 -1.28 13.62
CA LYS A 94 -5.24 -2.03 13.99
C LYS A 94 -6.41 -1.68 13.08
N LEU A 95 -6.62 -0.38 12.82
CA LEU A 95 -7.63 0.10 11.88
C LEU A 95 -7.39 -0.43 10.46
N ILE A 96 -6.19 -0.23 9.88
CA ILE A 96 -5.89 -0.73 8.53
C ILE A 96 -6.04 -2.26 8.45
N ASN A 97 -5.75 -2.99 9.53
CA ASN A 97 -5.89 -4.45 9.56
C ASN A 97 -7.35 -4.91 9.47
N THR A 98 -8.33 -4.09 9.88
CA THR A 98 -9.75 -4.43 9.71
C THR A 98 -10.20 -4.27 8.25
N PHE A 99 -9.57 -3.36 7.49
CA PHE A 99 -9.93 -3.08 6.10
C PHE A 99 -9.79 -4.28 5.15
N LYS A 100 -9.08 -5.36 5.54
CA LYS A 100 -9.08 -6.63 4.80
C LYS A 100 -10.47 -7.24 4.60
N LEU A 101 -11.40 -6.90 5.49
CA LEU A 101 -12.78 -7.38 5.46
C LEU A 101 -13.67 -6.57 4.49
N LEU A 102 -13.21 -5.41 4.00
CA LEU A 102 -13.99 -4.57 3.06
C LEU A 102 -14.12 -5.18 1.66
N ARG A 103 -13.41 -6.28 1.38
CA ARG A 103 -13.50 -6.99 0.10
C ARG A 103 -14.90 -7.54 -0.17
N TYR A 104 -15.61 -7.94 0.89
CA TYR A 104 -16.96 -8.47 0.80
C TYR A 104 -17.84 -7.80 1.84
N PRO A 105 -19.06 -7.36 1.47
CA PRO A 105 -19.95 -6.70 2.41
C PRO A 105 -20.32 -7.65 3.55
N ASN A 106 -20.16 -7.20 4.80
CA ASN A 106 -20.63 -7.91 5.98
C ASN A 106 -21.78 -7.12 6.63
N LEU A 107 -23.02 -7.53 6.33
CA LEU A 107 -24.22 -6.83 6.81
C LEU A 107 -24.44 -6.99 8.33
N LEU A 108 -23.86 -8.01 8.96
CA LEU A 108 -24.01 -8.26 10.40
C LEU A 108 -23.02 -7.44 11.24
N ASN A 109 -21.88 -7.09 10.66
CA ASN A 109 -20.84 -6.33 11.33
C ASN A 109 -20.16 -5.41 10.30
N PRO A 110 -20.83 -4.32 9.89
CA PRO A 110 -20.29 -3.39 8.92
C PRO A 110 -19.08 -2.66 9.51
N ILE A 111 -18.10 -2.39 8.66
CA ILE A 111 -16.95 -1.57 9.04
C ILE A 111 -17.27 -0.13 8.67
N GLU A 112 -17.28 0.73 9.67
CA GLU A 112 -17.35 2.17 9.46
C GLU A 112 -16.00 2.68 8.97
N ILE A 113 -16.04 3.48 7.89
CA ILE A 113 -14.86 4.02 7.25
C ILE A 113 -15.16 5.42 6.72
N GLY A 114 -14.25 6.35 6.98
CA GLY A 114 -14.39 7.74 6.58
C GLY A 114 -13.04 8.39 6.30
N THR A 115 -13.08 9.63 5.81
CA THR A 115 -11.89 10.40 5.43
C THR A 115 -11.00 10.77 6.62
N GLU A 116 -11.56 10.83 7.83
CA GLU A 116 -10.84 11.08 9.08
C GLU A 116 -9.77 10.01 9.38
N ALA A 117 -9.90 8.81 8.81
CA ALA A 117 -8.88 7.78 8.89
C ALA A 117 -7.61 8.13 8.09
N LEU A 118 -7.71 9.00 7.09
CA LEU A 118 -6.64 9.19 6.10
C LEU A 118 -5.39 9.84 6.69
N ASP A 119 -5.52 10.87 7.53
CA ASP A 119 -4.37 11.58 8.08
C ASP A 119 -3.48 10.69 8.97
N PRO A 120 -4.04 9.92 9.93
CA PRO A 120 -3.26 8.92 10.68
C PRO A 120 -2.57 7.89 9.77
N ILE A 121 -3.26 7.42 8.72
CA ILE A 121 -2.69 6.47 7.75
C ILE A 121 -1.49 7.07 7.03
N LEU A 122 -1.60 8.31 6.54
CA LEU A 122 -0.50 9.01 5.87
C LEU A 122 0.68 9.27 6.81
N HIS A 123 0.40 9.60 8.07
CA HIS A 123 1.43 9.75 9.09
C HIS A 123 2.17 8.42 9.35
N LEU A 124 1.43 7.33 9.52
CA LEU A 124 1.99 5.98 9.69
C LEU A 124 2.87 5.58 8.50
N ILE A 125 2.43 5.81 7.27
CA ILE A 125 3.22 5.49 6.06
C ILE A 125 4.52 6.29 6.06
N LYS A 126 4.46 7.60 6.34
CA LYS A 126 5.65 8.45 6.40
C LYS A 126 6.62 7.98 7.50
N PHE A 127 6.11 7.65 8.67
CA PHE A 127 6.89 7.09 9.77
C PHE A 127 7.56 5.78 9.34
N THR A 128 6.79 4.83 8.79
CA THR A 128 7.28 3.53 8.28
C THR A 128 8.42 3.71 7.27
N LEU A 129 8.26 4.58 6.28
CA LEU A 129 9.30 4.86 5.27
C LEU A 129 10.55 5.53 5.86
N THR A 130 10.42 6.26 6.97
CA THR A 130 11.54 6.93 7.64
C THR A 130 12.44 5.94 8.37
N VAL A 131 11.85 4.89 8.95
CA VAL A 131 12.59 3.86 9.70
C VAL A 131 12.98 2.64 8.86
N MET A 132 12.31 2.40 7.73
CA MET A 132 12.62 1.31 6.78
C MET A 132 14.09 1.35 6.28
N PRO A 133 14.74 0.21 5.99
CA PRO A 133 16.09 0.16 5.38
C PRO A 133 16.19 0.99 4.09
N LYS A 134 17.29 1.72 3.91
CA LYS A 134 17.46 2.68 2.79
C LYS A 134 17.48 2.01 1.42
N GLU A 135 17.88 0.74 1.38
CA GLU A 135 18.08 -0.09 0.20
C GLU A 135 16.76 -0.32 -0.56
N ILE A 136 15.66 -0.45 0.20
CA ILE A 136 14.32 -0.72 -0.32
C ILE A 136 13.40 0.50 -0.31
N ARG A 137 13.86 1.64 0.23
CA ARG A 137 13.09 2.88 0.15
C ARG A 137 12.84 3.23 -1.33
N PRO A 138 11.62 3.72 -1.66
CA PRO A 138 11.33 4.22 -2.99
C PRO A 138 12.31 5.35 -3.33
N LYS A 139 12.85 5.34 -4.56
CA LYS A 139 13.56 6.51 -5.08
C LYS A 139 12.54 7.60 -5.42
N GLN A 140 12.88 8.86 -5.21
CA GLN A 140 12.07 9.97 -5.71
C GLN A 140 11.98 9.91 -7.24
N HIS A 141 10.76 10.17 -7.74
CA HIS A 141 10.30 10.21 -9.13
C HIS A 141 11.37 10.25 -10.23
N GLU A 142 11.34 9.21 -11.08
CA GLU A 142 11.86 9.23 -12.44
C GLU A 142 10.72 9.65 -13.41
N GLU A 143 11.05 10.12 -14.63
CA GLU A 143 10.05 10.49 -15.66
C GLU A 143 9.12 9.33 -16.07
N PHE A 144 9.49 8.11 -15.69
CA PHE A 144 8.75 6.87 -15.87
C PHE A 144 8.83 6.02 -14.61
N ILE A 145 7.90 5.09 -14.42
CA ILE A 145 7.97 4.08 -13.37
C ILE A 145 8.13 2.69 -13.98
N ILE A 146 8.97 1.84 -13.40
CA ILE A 146 9.09 0.43 -13.77
C ILE A 146 8.17 -0.39 -12.85
N LYS A 147 7.25 -1.18 -13.43
CA LYS A 147 6.29 -2.01 -12.69
C LYS A 147 6.10 -3.39 -13.33
N GLY A 148 6.65 -4.42 -12.68
CA GLY A 148 6.61 -5.80 -13.16
C GLY A 148 7.22 -5.92 -14.56
N ASN A 149 8.47 -5.46 -14.71
CA ASN A 149 9.19 -5.41 -15.98
C ASN A 149 8.56 -4.53 -17.09
N ARG A 150 7.64 -3.63 -16.75
CA ARG A 150 7.02 -2.67 -17.70
C ARG A 150 7.41 -1.24 -17.37
N LYS A 151 7.66 -0.38 -18.36
CA LYS A 151 7.80 1.08 -18.17
C LYS A 151 6.45 1.77 -18.38
N LEU A 152 5.99 2.51 -17.39
CA LEU A 152 4.75 3.31 -17.47
C LEU A 152 5.12 4.79 -17.58
N TYR A 153 4.49 5.47 -18.53
CA TYR A 153 4.70 6.88 -18.82
C TYR A 153 3.40 7.66 -18.67
N LYS A 154 3.49 8.93 -18.28
CA LYS A 154 2.35 9.85 -18.39
C LYS A 154 2.12 10.11 -19.89
N LYS A 155 0.97 9.66 -20.42
CA LYS A 155 0.63 9.92 -21.82
C LYS A 155 0.60 11.44 -22.04
N PRO A 156 1.31 11.99 -23.04
CA PRO A 156 1.24 13.42 -23.32
C PRO A 156 -0.21 13.80 -23.65
N ILE A 157 -0.67 14.90 -23.06
CA ILE A 157 -2.00 15.45 -23.34
C ILE A 157 -1.92 16.08 -24.73
N ILE A 158 -2.35 15.33 -25.75
CA ILE A 158 -2.51 15.87 -27.09
C ILE A 158 -3.84 16.64 -27.10
N PRO A 159 -3.86 17.96 -27.33
CA PRO A 159 -5.10 18.71 -27.43
C PRO A 159 -6.01 18.08 -28.50
N ALA A 160 -7.28 17.87 -28.18
CA ALA A 160 -8.23 17.36 -29.16
C ALA A 160 -8.19 18.27 -30.40
N LYS A 161 -7.91 17.70 -31.58
CA LYS A 161 -8.00 18.44 -32.84
C LYS A 161 -9.41 19.05 -32.89
N LYS A 162 -9.51 20.39 -32.91
CA LYS A 162 -10.76 21.08 -33.21
C LYS A 162 -11.26 20.49 -34.52
N LYS A 163 -12.36 19.73 -34.50
CA LYS A 163 -13.05 19.35 -35.74
C LYS A 163 -13.32 20.66 -36.45
N ALA A 164 -12.71 20.86 -37.61
CA ALA A 164 -13.04 21.98 -38.47
C ALA A 164 -14.55 21.91 -38.71
N ALA A 165 -15.27 22.94 -38.30
CA ALA A 165 -16.69 23.06 -38.58
C ALA A 165 -16.84 23.09 -40.11
N SER A 166 -17.27 21.98 -40.70
CA SER A 166 -17.76 21.95 -42.07
C SER A 166 -19.03 22.80 -42.11
N ARG A 167 -18.92 23.94 -42.79
CA ARG A 167 -20.04 24.82 -43.14
C ARG A 167 -20.93 24.16 -44.18
#